data_AF-A0A7X7S8G5-F1
#
_entry.id   AF-A0A7X7S8G5-F1
#
_cell.length_a   1.000
_cell.length_b   1.000
_cell.length_c   1.000
_cell.angle_alpha   90.00
_cell.angle_beta   90.00
_cell.angle_gamma   90.00
#
_symmetry.space_group_name_H-M   'P 1'
#
loop_
_entity.id
_entity.type
_entity.pdbx_description
1 polymer ?
#
loop_
_entity_poly.entity_id
_entity_poly.type
_entity_poly.pdbx_seq_one_letter_code
_entity_poly.pdbx_strand_id
1 'polypeptide(L)'
;KNISYAVTIILLVLSVSLVILSTIAKKNNKIFSVFGYSYSVVASPSMKPDIDVGEIIIIKKLDYDKYYETAQVGQDNIVYYSNEKGIYIVHQLYEIKDNGLVLKGTNNPSPDGEIVDQNNFHGIVISHGGKWLGSFLLGSRSLIFLVIVIFIIFVIVTEILPHLIKKEKGQKQEESKLDPETRKLLEEQVRREIEKEKNA
;
A
#
# COMPACT_ATOMS: atom_id res chain seq x y z
N LYS A 1 -17.56 -23.85 -6.85
CA LYS A 1 -18.22 -22.53 -6.63
C LYS A 1 -17.71 -21.84 -5.36
N ASN A 2 -17.59 -22.55 -4.23
CA ASN A 2 -17.10 -21.98 -2.96
C ASN A 2 -15.62 -21.53 -3.00
N ILE A 3 -14.77 -22.23 -3.75
CA ILE A 3 -13.34 -21.86 -3.91
C ILE A 3 -13.19 -20.51 -4.63
N SER A 4 -13.94 -20.28 -5.73
CA SER A 4 -13.91 -19.01 -6.46
C SER A 4 -14.32 -17.84 -5.56
N TYR A 5 -15.39 -18.02 -4.78
CA TYR A 5 -15.85 -17.03 -3.81
C TYR A 5 -14.83 -16.74 -2.72
N ALA A 6 -14.22 -17.79 -2.16
CA ALA A 6 -13.16 -17.65 -1.16
C ALA A 6 -11.96 -16.87 -1.72
N VAL A 7 -11.54 -17.18 -2.96
CA VAL A 7 -10.47 -16.46 -3.66
C VAL A 7 -10.86 -15.00 -3.88
N THR A 8 -12.07 -14.71 -4.34
CA THR A 8 -12.55 -13.33 -4.54
C THR A 8 -12.56 -12.54 -3.23
N ILE A 9 -13.03 -13.11 -2.12
CA ILE A 9 -12.97 -12.46 -0.80
C ILE A 9 -11.54 -12.21 -0.38
N ILE A 10 -10.66 -13.19 -0.51
CA ILE A 10 -9.24 -13.05 -0.13
C ILE A 10 -8.60 -11.90 -0.92
N LEU A 11 -8.83 -11.83 -2.23
CA LEU A 11 -8.32 -10.75 -3.08
C LEU A 11 -8.90 -9.39 -2.70
N LEU A 12 -10.19 -9.33 -2.36
CA LEU A 12 -10.84 -8.09 -1.93
C LEU A 12 -10.30 -7.60 -0.58
N VAL A 13 -10.17 -8.49 0.41
CA VAL A 13 -9.58 -8.19 1.72
C VAL A 13 -8.15 -7.74 1.56
N LEU A 14 -7.35 -8.42 0.72
CA LEU A 14 -5.98 -8.03 0.43
C LEU A 14 -5.91 -6.63 -0.19
N SER A 15 -6.74 -6.36 -1.20
CA SER A 15 -6.79 -5.06 -1.89
C SER A 15 -7.16 -3.91 -0.94
N VAL A 16 -8.19 -4.11 -0.12
CA VAL A 16 -8.61 -3.12 0.90
C VAL A 16 -7.51 -2.91 1.92
N SER A 17 -6.86 -3.99 2.38
CA SER A 17 -5.75 -3.90 3.33
C SER A 17 -4.58 -3.09 2.76
N LEU A 18 -4.22 -3.31 1.50
CA LEU A 18 -3.16 -2.53 0.84
C LEU A 18 -3.51 -1.04 0.74
N VAL A 19 -4.77 -0.69 0.42
CA VAL A 19 -5.23 0.71 0.37
C VAL A 19 -5.17 1.36 1.74
N ILE A 20 -5.61 0.66 2.79
CA ILE A 20 -5.56 1.16 4.17
C ILE A 20 -4.11 1.37 4.61
N LEU A 21 -3.25 0.37 4.42
CA LEU A 21 -1.83 0.44 4.77
C LEU A 21 -1.12 1.57 4.02
N SER A 22 -1.39 1.73 2.72
CA SER A 22 -0.83 2.83 1.92
C SER A 22 -1.30 4.20 2.41
N THR A 23 -2.55 4.32 2.84
CA THR A 23 -3.12 5.56 3.38
C THR A 23 -2.50 5.90 4.74
N ILE A 24 -2.30 4.91 5.61
CA ILE A 24 -1.63 5.07 6.90
C ILE A 24 -0.17 5.46 6.69
N ALA A 25 0.55 4.79 5.77
CA ALA A 25 1.93 5.13 5.44
C ALA A 25 2.04 6.59 4.98
N LYS A 26 1.18 7.01 4.05
CA LYS A 26 1.13 8.40 3.57
C LYS A 26 0.86 9.40 4.70
N LYS A 27 -0.09 9.11 5.60
CA LYS A 27 -0.40 9.97 6.75
C LYS A 27 0.80 10.15 7.69
N ASN A 28 1.61 9.11 7.84
CA ASN A 28 2.80 9.12 8.67
C ASN A 28 4.06 9.60 7.91
N ASN A 29 3.90 10.16 6.71
CA ASN A 29 5.00 10.53 5.82
C ASN A 29 6.01 9.39 5.62
N LYS A 30 5.52 8.15 5.54
CA LYS A 30 6.30 6.95 5.24
C LYS A 30 6.04 6.49 3.82
N ILE A 31 7.07 6.00 3.15
CA ILE A 31 6.89 5.27 1.89
C ILE A 31 6.40 3.86 2.22
N PHE A 32 5.37 3.42 1.50
CA PHE A 32 4.87 2.05 1.61
C PHE A 32 5.87 1.08 0.95
N SER A 33 6.25 0.02 1.67
CA SER A 33 7.22 -0.96 1.21
C SER A 33 6.65 -2.38 1.29
N VAL A 34 6.97 -3.21 0.30
CA VAL A 34 6.61 -4.63 0.25
C VAL A 34 7.86 -5.43 -0.12
N PHE A 35 8.20 -6.44 0.68
CA PHE A 35 9.39 -7.29 0.48
C PHE A 35 10.73 -6.52 0.32
N GLY A 36 10.88 -5.39 1.00
CA GLY A 36 12.09 -4.56 0.90
C GLY A 36 12.17 -3.66 -0.34
N TYR A 37 11.10 -3.61 -1.14
CA TYR A 37 10.97 -2.69 -2.26
C TYR A 37 9.88 -1.67 -1.99
N SER A 38 10.10 -0.47 -2.48
CA SER A 38 9.13 0.62 -2.47
C SER A 38 9.01 1.19 -3.88
N TYR A 39 7.94 1.92 -4.13
CA TYR A 39 7.83 2.74 -5.33
C TYR A 39 7.38 4.15 -4.98
N SER A 40 7.73 5.11 -5.82
CA SER A 40 7.25 6.49 -5.73
C SER A 40 7.12 7.09 -7.13
N VAL A 41 6.37 8.18 -7.25
CA VAL A 41 6.28 8.94 -8.50
C VAL A 41 6.99 10.27 -8.31
N VAL A 42 7.94 10.59 -9.18
CA VAL A 42 8.73 11.82 -9.11
C VAL A 42 7.84 13.03 -9.40
N ALA A 43 7.77 13.93 -8.44
CA ALA A 43 6.89 15.10 -8.49
C ALA A 43 7.62 16.41 -8.86
N SER A 44 8.95 16.40 -8.95
CA SER A 44 9.76 17.61 -9.17
C SER A 44 10.83 17.40 -10.25
N PRO A 45 11.25 18.45 -10.98
CA PRO A 45 12.22 18.34 -12.07
C PRO A 45 13.69 18.34 -11.61
N SER A 46 13.98 18.12 -10.32
CA SER A 46 15.34 18.21 -9.76
C SER A 46 16.29 17.12 -10.28
N MET A 47 15.75 16.02 -10.76
CA MET A 47 16.51 14.87 -11.29
C MET A 47 16.61 14.85 -12.82
N LYS A 48 16.22 15.93 -13.52
CA LYS A 48 16.41 16.00 -14.98
C LYS A 48 17.91 16.11 -15.34
N PRO A 49 18.32 15.61 -16.52
CA PRO A 49 17.54 14.83 -17.48
C PRO A 49 17.44 13.33 -17.16
N ASP A 50 18.03 12.86 -16.06
CA ASP A 50 18.13 11.44 -15.70
C ASP A 50 16.77 10.81 -15.37
N ILE A 51 16.02 11.43 -14.44
CA ILE A 51 14.68 11.00 -14.05
C ILE A 51 13.68 12.13 -14.28
N ASP A 52 12.65 11.82 -15.06
CA ASP A 52 11.66 12.79 -15.49
C ASP A 52 10.52 12.97 -14.48
N VAL A 53 9.89 14.16 -14.47
CA VAL A 53 8.67 14.38 -13.69
C VAL A 53 7.57 13.44 -14.18
N GLY A 54 6.93 12.75 -13.26
CA GLY A 54 5.89 11.76 -13.54
C GLY A 54 6.43 10.35 -13.76
N GLU A 55 7.75 10.12 -13.74
CA GLU A 55 8.29 8.77 -13.72
C GLU A 55 8.07 8.07 -12.38
N ILE A 56 7.86 6.77 -12.48
CA ILE A 56 7.83 5.86 -11.34
C ILE A 56 9.25 5.41 -11.07
N ILE A 57 9.71 5.56 -9.83
CA ILE A 57 10.97 5.01 -9.35
C ILE A 57 10.70 3.77 -8.51
N ILE A 58 11.51 2.73 -8.70
CA ILE A 58 11.55 1.53 -7.87
C ILE A 58 12.75 1.65 -6.95
N ILE A 59 12.49 1.52 -5.66
CA ILE A 59 13.45 1.78 -4.60
C ILE A 59 13.71 0.47 -3.88
N LYS A 60 14.98 0.09 -3.75
CA LYS A 60 15.41 -1.03 -2.92
C LYS A 60 15.82 -0.49 -1.56
N LYS A 61 15.12 -0.92 -0.51
CA LYS A 61 15.48 -0.61 0.86
C LYS A 61 16.79 -1.32 1.20
N LEU A 62 17.78 -0.55 1.61
CA LEU A 62 19.08 -1.04 2.04
C LEU A 62 19.38 -0.56 3.46
N ASP A 63 20.21 -1.33 4.14
CA ASP A 63 20.83 -0.88 5.38
C ASP A 63 21.91 0.15 5.05
N TYR A 64 22.01 1.22 5.84
CA TYR A 64 22.91 2.34 5.53
C TYR A 64 24.38 1.90 5.53
N ASP A 65 24.80 1.16 6.56
CA ASP A 65 26.19 0.75 6.72
C ASP A 65 26.62 -0.15 5.57
N LYS A 66 25.76 -1.11 5.21
CA LYS A 66 25.99 -1.99 4.05
C LYS A 66 26.03 -1.23 2.73
N TYR A 67 25.19 -0.20 2.57
CA TYR A 67 25.18 0.61 1.37
C TYR A 67 26.45 1.46 1.26
N TYR A 68 26.85 2.11 2.37
CA TYR A 68 27.98 3.03 2.42
C TYR A 68 29.28 2.40 1.91
N GLU A 69 29.53 1.11 2.21
CA GLU A 69 30.68 0.34 1.72
C GLU A 69 30.71 0.17 0.18
N THR A 70 29.55 0.26 -0.47
CA THR A 70 29.36 0.03 -1.90
C THR A 70 28.94 1.27 -2.68
N ALA A 71 28.91 2.43 -2.01
CA ALA A 71 28.34 3.66 -2.55
C ALA A 71 29.13 4.18 -3.76
N GLN A 72 28.42 4.59 -4.81
CA GLN A 72 28.98 5.05 -6.07
C GLN A 72 28.60 6.50 -6.35
N VAL A 73 29.55 7.40 -6.05
CA VAL A 73 29.40 8.84 -6.30
C VAL A 73 29.16 9.11 -7.78
N GLY A 74 28.17 9.96 -8.08
CA GLY A 74 27.76 10.35 -9.43
C GLY A 74 26.96 9.29 -10.20
N GLN A 75 26.65 8.15 -9.58
CA GLN A 75 25.88 7.07 -10.20
C GLN A 75 24.63 6.73 -9.39
N ASP A 76 24.77 6.61 -8.07
CA ASP A 76 23.67 6.19 -7.22
C ASP A 76 22.63 7.30 -7.04
N ASN A 77 21.37 6.94 -7.28
CA ASN A 77 20.22 7.78 -6.97
C ASN A 77 19.62 7.32 -5.64
N ILE A 78 19.69 8.17 -4.63
CA ILE A 78 19.34 7.84 -3.25
C ILE A 78 18.00 8.46 -2.89
N VAL A 79 17.14 7.66 -2.25
CA VAL A 79 15.93 8.14 -1.58
C VAL A 79 16.21 8.28 -0.09
N TYR A 80 15.94 9.47 0.44
CA TYR A 80 16.08 9.80 1.85
C TYR A 80 14.87 10.59 2.34
N TYR A 81 14.63 10.58 3.65
CA TYR A 81 13.62 11.40 4.29
C TYR A 81 14.22 12.75 4.69
N SER A 82 13.81 13.84 4.07
CA SER A 82 14.27 15.16 4.50
C SER A 82 13.55 15.58 5.76
N ASN A 83 14.30 15.74 6.87
CA ASN A 83 13.74 16.21 8.13
C ASN A 83 13.31 17.67 8.05
N GLU A 84 13.99 18.46 7.21
CA GLU A 84 13.67 19.87 6.98
C GLU A 84 12.33 20.03 6.24
N LYS A 85 12.09 19.19 5.21
CA LYS A 85 10.89 19.29 4.36
C LYS A 85 9.77 18.33 4.77
N GLY A 86 10.04 17.38 5.66
CA GLY A 86 9.09 16.37 6.12
C GLY A 86 8.64 15.39 5.03
N ILE A 87 9.39 15.26 3.94
CA ILE A 87 9.04 14.45 2.76
C ILE A 87 10.23 13.62 2.29
N TYR A 88 9.95 12.55 1.54
CA TYR A 88 11.02 11.83 0.85
C TYR A 88 11.47 12.56 -0.41
N ILE A 89 12.78 12.58 -0.60
CA ILE A 89 13.47 13.19 -1.73
C ILE A 89 14.32 12.12 -2.40
N VAL A 90 14.40 12.18 -3.72
CA VAL A 90 15.32 11.37 -4.52
C VAL A 90 16.34 12.30 -5.14
N HIS A 91 17.63 12.12 -4.85
CA HIS A 91 18.73 12.88 -5.43
C HIS A 91 19.96 12.00 -5.67
N GLN A 92 20.86 12.44 -6.54
CA GLN A 92 22.08 11.69 -6.86
C GLN A 92 23.12 11.87 -5.76
N LEU A 93 23.86 10.80 -5.47
CA LEU A 93 25.01 10.85 -4.57
C LEU A 93 26.09 11.75 -5.16
N TYR A 94 26.35 12.87 -4.49
CA TYR A 94 27.28 13.88 -4.95
C TYR A 94 28.66 13.75 -4.29
N GLU A 95 28.69 13.45 -3.01
CA GLU A 95 29.94 13.34 -2.23
C GLU A 95 29.70 12.45 -1.00
N ILE A 96 30.74 11.73 -0.58
CA ILE A 96 30.76 10.98 0.67
C ILE A 96 31.67 11.72 1.66
N LYS A 97 31.16 12.03 2.84
CA LYS A 97 31.88 12.68 3.94
C LYS A 97 31.92 11.76 5.17
N ASP A 98 32.79 12.10 6.11
CA ASP A 98 32.94 11.38 7.38
C ASP A 98 31.64 11.30 8.19
N ASN A 99 30.78 12.31 8.06
CA ASN A 99 29.51 12.41 8.78
C ASN A 99 28.27 12.03 7.93
N GLY A 100 28.47 11.55 6.70
CA GLY A 100 27.41 10.99 5.88
C GLY A 100 27.49 11.33 4.40
N LEU A 101 26.37 11.18 3.71
CA LEU A 101 26.26 11.35 2.27
C LEU A 101 25.73 12.75 1.94
N VAL A 102 26.37 13.42 0.99
CA VAL A 102 25.87 14.67 0.41
C VAL A 102 25.22 14.35 -0.91
N LEU A 103 23.97 14.77 -1.08
CA LEU A 103 23.19 14.53 -2.28
C LEU A 103 22.99 15.81 -3.08
N LYS A 104 22.70 15.65 -4.36
CA LYS A 104 22.38 16.76 -5.25
C LYS A 104 21.39 16.29 -6.32
N GLY A 105 20.33 17.06 -6.53
CA GLY A 105 19.51 16.89 -7.74
C GLY A 105 20.36 17.20 -8.97
N THR A 106 20.40 16.31 -9.96
CA THR A 106 21.22 16.49 -11.17
C THR A 106 20.93 17.80 -11.92
N ASN A 107 19.73 18.34 -11.76
CA ASN A 107 19.29 19.61 -12.33
C ASN A 107 19.38 20.81 -11.34
N ASN A 108 19.80 20.59 -10.10
CA ASN A 108 19.94 21.65 -9.10
C ASN A 108 21.31 22.36 -9.27
N PRO A 109 21.39 23.68 -9.02
CA PRO A 109 22.66 24.40 -9.14
C PRO A 109 23.67 23.99 -8.05
N SER A 110 23.18 23.75 -6.83
CA SER A 110 24.00 23.46 -5.65
C SER A 110 23.63 22.11 -5.02
N PRO A 111 24.55 21.47 -4.28
CA PRO A 111 24.23 20.32 -3.45
C PRO A 111 23.18 20.64 -2.38
N ASP A 112 22.52 19.60 -1.87
CA ASP A 112 21.61 19.73 -0.74
C ASP A 112 22.39 20.10 0.53
N GLY A 113 21.76 20.90 1.40
CA GLY A 113 22.36 21.27 2.70
C GLY A 113 22.21 20.19 3.77
N GLU A 114 21.24 19.30 3.61
CA GLU A 114 20.97 18.19 4.55
C GLU A 114 21.91 17.02 4.26
N ILE A 115 22.56 16.50 5.30
CA ILE A 115 23.42 15.31 5.21
C ILE A 115 22.55 14.07 5.42
N VAL A 116 22.81 13.05 4.60
CA VAL A 116 22.11 11.76 4.69
C VAL A 116 22.95 10.75 5.47
N ASP A 117 22.40 10.31 6.59
CA ASP A 117 22.97 9.35 7.52
C ASP A 117 22.03 8.13 7.69
N GLN A 118 22.39 7.25 8.61
CA GLN A 118 21.60 6.07 8.96
C GLN A 118 20.15 6.36 9.39
N ASN A 119 19.85 7.56 9.89
CA ASN A 119 18.55 7.91 10.45
C ASN A 119 17.56 8.34 9.36
N ASN A 120 18.04 8.98 8.30
CA ASN A 120 17.21 9.52 7.24
C ASN A 120 17.36 8.80 5.88
N PHE A 121 18.33 7.90 5.73
CA PHE A 121 18.44 7.05 4.55
C PHE A 121 17.26 6.07 4.41
N HIS A 122 16.72 5.94 3.19
CA HIS A 122 15.64 4.98 2.91
C HIS A 122 16.10 3.85 1.99
N GLY A 123 16.86 4.17 0.94
CA GLY A 123 17.31 3.18 -0.04
C GLY A 123 17.76 3.81 -1.35
N ILE A 124 18.05 2.97 -2.33
CA ILE A 124 18.53 3.39 -3.65
C ILE A 124 17.49 3.12 -4.73
N VAL A 125 17.48 3.96 -5.76
CA VAL A 125 16.70 3.74 -6.97
C VAL A 125 17.40 2.69 -7.83
N ILE A 126 16.72 1.59 -8.13
CA ILE A 126 17.25 0.50 -8.96
C ILE A 126 16.68 0.49 -10.37
N SER A 127 15.57 1.21 -10.58
CA SER A 127 14.90 1.34 -11.88
C SER A 127 13.98 2.56 -11.83
N HIS A 128 13.85 3.24 -12.96
CA HIS A 128 12.87 4.30 -13.16
C HIS A 128 12.25 4.19 -14.55
N GLY A 129 11.10 4.84 -14.75
CA GLY A 129 10.44 4.92 -16.05
C GLY A 129 8.92 5.05 -15.93
N GLY A 130 8.21 4.70 -17.00
CA GLY A 130 6.74 4.66 -16.96
C GLY A 130 6.09 6.03 -16.75
N LYS A 131 6.69 7.12 -17.28
CA LYS A 131 6.21 8.50 -17.13
C LYS A 131 4.72 8.67 -17.41
N TRP A 132 4.20 8.04 -18.45
CA TRP A 132 2.78 8.09 -18.81
C TRP A 132 1.89 7.55 -17.69
N LEU A 133 2.30 6.42 -17.10
CA LEU A 133 1.59 5.76 -16.01
C LEU A 133 1.72 6.57 -14.72
N GLY A 134 2.92 7.02 -14.35
CA GLY A 134 3.09 7.82 -13.14
C GLY A 134 2.39 9.18 -13.23
N SER A 135 2.40 9.84 -14.39
CA SER A 135 1.64 11.08 -14.64
C SER A 135 0.14 10.85 -14.52
N PHE A 136 -0.38 9.74 -15.06
CA PHE A 136 -1.77 9.33 -14.89
C PHE A 136 -2.10 9.06 -13.41
N LEU A 137 -1.24 8.32 -12.70
CA LEU A 137 -1.38 8.05 -11.27
C LEU A 137 -1.32 9.31 -10.41
N LEU A 138 -0.60 10.35 -10.83
CA LEU A 138 -0.56 11.65 -10.16
C LEU A 138 -1.85 12.46 -10.40
N GLY A 139 -2.27 12.56 -11.66
CA GLY A 139 -3.42 13.38 -12.07
C GLY A 139 -4.79 12.78 -11.76
N SER A 140 -4.90 11.45 -11.71
CA SER A 140 -6.19 10.74 -11.62
C SER A 140 -6.41 10.04 -10.28
N ARG A 141 -5.69 10.41 -9.21
CA ARG A 141 -5.77 9.76 -7.89
C ARG A 141 -7.20 9.60 -7.36
N SER A 142 -7.98 10.66 -7.43
CA SER A 142 -9.39 10.68 -6.97
C SER A 142 -10.28 9.78 -7.82
N LEU A 143 -10.09 9.78 -9.13
CA LEU A 143 -10.83 8.93 -10.07
C LEU A 143 -10.48 7.45 -9.85
N ILE A 144 -9.21 7.11 -9.69
CA ILE A 144 -8.76 5.74 -9.41
C ILE A 144 -9.39 5.24 -8.10
N PHE A 145 -9.36 6.06 -7.05
CA PHE A 145 -10.00 5.71 -5.78
C PHE A 145 -11.51 5.48 -5.95
N LEU A 146 -12.20 6.36 -6.67
CA LEU A 146 -13.62 6.20 -6.96
C LEU A 146 -13.93 4.91 -7.71
N VAL A 147 -13.15 4.58 -8.74
CA VAL A 147 -13.31 3.35 -9.53
C VAL A 147 -13.11 2.10 -8.66
N ILE A 148 -12.09 2.10 -7.79
CA ILE A 148 -11.86 0.99 -6.84
C ILE A 148 -13.05 0.82 -5.90
N VAL A 149 -13.58 1.92 -5.35
CA VAL A 149 -14.75 1.86 -4.46
C VAL A 149 -15.98 1.32 -5.20
N ILE A 150 -16.24 1.79 -6.42
CA ILE A 150 -17.35 1.28 -7.25
C ILE A 150 -17.17 -0.21 -7.54
N PHE A 151 -15.95 -0.66 -7.86
CA PHE A 151 -15.65 -2.06 -8.11
C PHE A 151 -15.88 -2.94 -6.87
N ILE A 152 -15.47 -2.47 -5.68
CA ILE A 152 -15.73 -3.16 -4.41
C ILE A 152 -17.24 -3.29 -4.17
N ILE A 153 -17.99 -2.21 -4.34
CA ILE A 153 -19.46 -2.23 -4.20
C ILE A 153 -20.08 -3.21 -5.20
N PHE A 154 -19.63 -3.19 -6.45
CA PHE A 154 -20.10 -4.10 -7.48
C PHE A 154 -19.89 -5.56 -7.08
N VAL A 155 -18.70 -5.93 -6.60
CA VAL A 155 -18.40 -7.29 -6.11
C VAL A 155 -19.28 -7.67 -4.92
N ILE A 156 -19.50 -6.75 -3.98
CA ILE A 156 -20.39 -7.00 -2.83
C ILE A 156 -21.82 -7.29 -3.31
N VAL A 157 -22.35 -6.50 -4.23
CA VAL A 157 -23.74 -6.62 -4.71
C VAL A 157 -23.95 -7.85 -5.59
N THR A 158 -22.98 -8.21 -6.44
CA THR A 158 -23.15 -9.32 -7.41
C THR A 158 -22.72 -10.67 -6.85
N GLU A 159 -21.70 -10.74 -6.00
CA GLU A 159 -21.16 -12.00 -5.49
C GLU A 159 -21.57 -12.27 -4.05
N ILE A 160 -21.45 -11.27 -3.16
CA ILE A 160 -21.64 -11.48 -1.72
C ILE A 160 -23.12 -11.50 -1.35
N LEU A 161 -23.88 -10.47 -1.74
CA LEU A 161 -25.26 -10.28 -1.33
C LEU A 161 -26.19 -11.43 -1.77
N PRO A 162 -26.13 -11.95 -3.02
CA PRO A 162 -26.98 -13.06 -3.43
C PRO A 162 -26.63 -14.35 -2.71
N HIS A 163 -25.37 -14.54 -2.31
CA HIS A 163 -24.95 -15.71 -1.55
C HIS A 163 -25.49 -15.68 -0.11
N LEU A 164 -25.46 -14.51 0.54
CA LEU A 164 -26.06 -14.31 1.86
C LEU A 164 -27.57 -14.55 1.83
N ILE A 165 -28.27 -13.97 0.85
CA ILE A 165 -29.72 -14.15 0.68
C ILE A 165 -30.07 -15.61 0.38
N LYS A 166 -29.29 -16.29 -0.47
CA LYS A 166 -29.53 -17.71 -0.79
C LYS A 166 -29.31 -18.61 0.43
N LYS A 167 -28.28 -18.33 1.23
CA LYS A 167 -28.00 -19.06 2.47
C LYS A 167 -29.15 -18.89 3.47
N GLU A 168 -29.62 -17.66 3.67
CA GLU A 168 -30.73 -17.36 4.59
C GLU A 168 -32.05 -18.02 4.13
N LYS A 169 -32.36 -17.98 2.82
CA LYS A 169 -33.54 -18.66 2.27
C LYS A 169 -33.46 -20.18 2.41
N GLY A 170 -32.28 -20.77 2.23
CA GLY A 170 -32.05 -22.21 2.42
C GLY A 170 -32.29 -22.63 3.86
N GLN A 171 -31.74 -21.88 4.82
CA GLN A 171 -31.94 -22.13 6.26
C GLN A 171 -33.41 -22.02 6.65
N LYS A 172 -34.10 -20.95 6.23
CA LYS A 172 -35.54 -20.78 6.49
C LYS A 172 -36.39 -21.90 5.89
N GLN A 173 -36.01 -22.42 4.71
CA GLN A 173 -36.70 -23.55 4.09
C GLN A 173 -36.46 -24.87 4.84
N GLU A 174 -35.25 -25.14 5.34
CA GLU A 174 -34.96 -26.30 6.18
C GLU A 174 -35.71 -26.22 7.52
N GLU A 175 -35.69 -25.05 8.16
CA GLU A 175 -36.36 -24.81 9.44
C GLU A 175 -37.89 -24.92 9.31
N SER A 176 -38.47 -24.55 8.15
CA SER A 176 -39.91 -24.75 7.87
C SER A 176 -40.32 -26.21 7.66
N LYS A 177 -39.36 -27.11 7.39
CA LYS A 177 -39.60 -28.54 7.20
C LYS A 177 -39.43 -29.36 8.48
N LEU A 178 -38.88 -28.76 9.54
CA LEU A 178 -38.78 -29.38 10.86
C LEU A 178 -40.18 -29.56 11.47
N ASP A 179 -40.36 -30.67 12.20
CA ASP A 179 -41.57 -30.83 13.00
C ASP A 179 -41.61 -29.78 14.15
N PRO A 180 -42.80 -29.51 14.73
CA PRO A 180 -42.96 -28.48 15.75
C PRO A 180 -42.16 -28.71 17.04
N GLU A 181 -41.85 -29.97 17.38
CA GLU A 181 -41.12 -30.32 18.59
C GLU A 181 -39.62 -30.08 18.40
N THR A 182 -39.06 -30.54 17.28
CA THR A 182 -37.68 -30.30 16.88
C THR A 182 -37.40 -28.82 16.70
N ARG A 183 -38.34 -28.04 16.14
CA ARG A 183 -38.19 -26.59 16.00
C ARG A 183 -38.13 -25.86 17.35
N LYS A 184 -38.98 -26.23 18.31
CA LYS A 184 -38.95 -25.67 19.67
C LYS A 184 -37.63 -25.98 20.39
N LEU A 185 -37.13 -27.20 20.24
CA LEU A 185 -35.82 -27.61 20.79
C LEU A 185 -34.67 -26.78 20.18
N LEU A 186 -34.70 -26.55 18.87
CA LEU A 186 -33.70 -25.73 18.17
C LEU A 186 -33.73 -24.26 18.62
N GLU A 187 -34.93 -23.66 18.68
CA GLU A 187 -35.12 -22.28 19.15
C GLU A 187 -34.65 -22.13 20.62
N GLU A 188 -34.92 -23.11 21.47
CA GLU A 188 -34.47 -23.10 22.87
C GLU A 188 -32.95 -23.26 23.00
N GLN A 189 -32.32 -24.12 22.18
CA GLN A 189 -30.86 -24.25 22.12
C GLN A 189 -30.19 -22.94 21.70
N VAL A 190 -30.67 -22.30 20.62
CA VAL A 190 -30.15 -21.00 20.15
C VAL A 190 -30.29 -19.94 21.25
N ARG A 191 -31.43 -19.91 21.96
CA ARG A 191 -31.65 -18.98 23.07
C ARG A 191 -30.62 -19.15 24.19
N ARG A 192 -30.33 -20.40 24.57
CA ARG A 192 -29.34 -20.73 25.60
C ARG A 192 -27.91 -20.37 25.18
N GLU A 193 -27.55 -20.52 23.90
CA GLU A 193 -26.24 -20.10 23.40
C GLU A 193 -26.08 -18.58 23.43
N ILE A 194 -27.09 -17.82 23.00
CA ILE A 194 -27.07 -16.35 23.05
C ILE A 194 -26.95 -15.84 24.50
N GLU A 195 -27.62 -16.48 25.45
CA GLU A 195 -27.47 -16.15 26.88
C GLU A 195 -26.07 -16.47 27.42
N LYS A 196 -25.45 -17.58 26.97
CA LYS A 196 -24.08 -17.91 27.35
C LYS A 196 -23.08 -16.90 26.79
N GLU A 197 -23.21 -16.49 25.53
CA GLU A 197 -22.33 -15.47 24.93
C GLU A 197 -22.49 -14.10 25.61
N LYS A 198 -23.69 -13.72 26.03
CA LYS A 198 -23.92 -12.45 26.75
C LYS A 198 -23.36 -12.43 28.17
N ASN A 199 -23.22 -13.60 28.79
CA ASN A 199 -22.74 -13.76 30.16
C ASN A 199 -21.26 -14.17 30.24
N ALA A 200 -20.57 -14.31 29.10
CA ALA A 200 -19.14 -14.54 28.98
C ALA A 200 -18.40 -13.23 28.75
#